data_AF-A0A522WUI3-F1
#
_entry.id   AF-A0A522WUI3-F1
#
_cell.length_a   1.000
_cell.length_b   1.000
_cell.length_c   1.000
_cell.angle_alpha   90.00
_cell.angle_beta   90.00
_cell.angle_gamma   90.00
#
_symmetry.space_group_name_H-M   'P 1'
#
loop_
_entity.id
_entity.type
_entity.pdbx_description
1 polymer ?
#
loop_
_entity_poly.entity_id
_entity_poly.type
_entity_poly.pdbx_seq_one_letter_code
_entity_poly.pdbx_strand_id
1 'polypeptide(L)'
;MRTVITKEVTHALAIQTRELLAVWKLLQENYSDLRLSAACSDGSILESNDINELLAYENPNYRYILKLELSARSSLDERFRLSYSNDSNTTAKLFIESQKNKEAFHLISEMLNLIHEARPMWSPITRIKASTSLIGIGMVLGMWSSIQHLIGPFKQPEALSHLTGIDLLYLGVLEALVFFALVWPIDKFQSWLFPRITFIIGRQEDEWQNRNRYRSIVFSGFALSVISSVIGSVVYEHLN
;
A
#
# COMPACT_ATOMS: atom_id res chain seq x y z
N MET A 1 20.82 -29.52 15.66
CA MET A 1 21.14 -28.55 14.59
C MET A 1 20.22 -27.36 14.78
N ARG A 2 20.75 -26.15 14.94
CA ARG A 2 19.95 -24.93 15.16
C ARG A 2 19.42 -24.44 13.81
N THR A 3 18.12 -24.22 13.72
CA THR A 3 17.46 -23.71 12.52
C THR A 3 17.14 -22.24 12.73
N VAL A 4 17.55 -21.44 11.75
CA VAL A 4 17.29 -20.00 11.69
C VAL A 4 16.51 -19.73 10.41
N ILE A 5 15.31 -19.19 10.55
CA ILE A 5 14.42 -18.87 9.43
C ILE A 5 14.18 -17.37 9.47
N THR A 6 14.40 -16.70 8.34
CA THR A 6 14.05 -15.29 8.14
C THR A 6 13.16 -15.17 6.93
N LYS A 7 12.04 -14.46 7.06
CA LYS A 7 11.11 -14.16 5.97
C LYS A 7 10.76 -12.68 5.97
N GLU A 8 10.67 -12.13 4.77
CA GLU A 8 10.30 -10.74 4.54
C GLU A 8 9.01 -10.68 3.72
N VAL A 9 8.13 -9.76 4.09
CA VAL A 9 6.86 -9.49 3.44
C VAL A 9 6.88 -8.09 2.87
N THR A 10 6.51 -7.94 1.59
CA THR A 10 6.64 -6.66 0.85
C THR A 10 5.30 -6.06 0.42
N HIS A 11 4.20 -6.80 0.63
CA HIS A 11 2.85 -6.37 0.28
C HIS A 11 2.28 -5.45 1.36
N ALA A 12 1.26 -4.64 1.03
CA ALA A 12 0.67 -3.73 2.00
C ALA A 12 -0.01 -4.50 3.14
N LEU A 13 -0.01 -3.99 4.36
CA LEU A 13 -0.61 -4.63 5.52
C LEU A 13 -1.58 -3.70 6.24
N ALA A 14 -2.76 -4.22 6.56
CA ALA A 14 -3.78 -3.56 7.34
C ALA A 14 -3.99 -4.36 8.62
N ILE A 15 -3.24 -4.01 9.66
CA ILE A 15 -3.18 -4.78 10.91
C ILE A 15 -4.30 -4.31 11.82
N GLN A 16 -5.38 -5.08 11.97
CA GLN A 16 -6.44 -4.79 12.91
C GLN A 16 -6.21 -5.54 14.24
N THR A 17 -7.00 -5.20 15.24
CA THR A 17 -7.03 -5.89 16.54
C THR A 17 -7.17 -7.41 16.38
N ARG A 18 -7.98 -7.89 15.44
CA ARG A 18 -8.21 -9.32 15.21
C ARG A 18 -6.94 -10.04 14.79
N GLU A 19 -6.20 -9.51 13.81
CA GLU A 19 -4.98 -10.15 13.31
C GLU A 19 -3.88 -10.14 14.39
N LEU A 20 -3.77 -9.06 15.17
CA LEU A 20 -2.84 -9.01 16.31
C LEU A 20 -3.16 -10.05 17.38
N LEU A 21 -4.44 -10.22 17.73
CA LEU A 21 -4.87 -11.24 18.67
C LEU A 21 -4.58 -12.66 18.17
N ALA A 22 -4.79 -12.92 16.87
CA ALA A 22 -4.49 -14.21 16.27
C ALA A 22 -2.99 -14.53 16.32
N VAL A 23 -2.14 -13.56 15.97
CA VAL A 23 -0.67 -13.70 16.07
C VAL A 23 -0.25 -13.91 17.51
N TRP A 24 -0.78 -13.11 18.45
CA TRP A 24 -0.45 -13.22 19.87
C TRP A 24 -0.82 -14.57 20.45
N LYS A 25 -2.04 -15.06 20.17
CA LYS A 25 -2.50 -16.36 20.64
C LYS A 25 -1.61 -17.49 20.11
N LEU A 26 -1.28 -17.46 18.81
CA LEU A 26 -0.39 -18.44 18.21
C LEU A 26 1.00 -18.42 18.86
N LEU A 27 1.52 -17.26 19.23
CA LEU A 27 2.78 -17.16 19.96
C LEU A 27 2.67 -17.66 21.41
N GLN A 28 1.56 -17.39 22.10
CA GLN A 28 1.31 -17.82 23.47
C GLN A 28 1.19 -19.35 23.61
N GLU A 29 0.74 -20.03 22.55
CA GLU A 29 0.71 -21.49 22.48
C GLU A 29 2.13 -22.11 22.34
N ASN A 30 3.11 -21.34 21.86
CA ASN A 30 4.45 -21.84 21.52
C ASN A 30 5.59 -21.27 22.40
N TYR A 31 5.38 -20.16 23.10
CA TYR A 31 6.40 -19.44 23.86
C TYR A 31 5.89 -18.99 25.23
N SER A 32 6.80 -18.87 26.20
CA SER A 32 6.48 -18.53 27.60
C SER A 32 6.69 -17.05 27.95
N ASP A 33 7.71 -16.40 27.39
CA ASP A 33 7.96 -14.96 27.56
C ASP A 33 7.60 -14.24 26.26
N LEU A 34 6.53 -13.45 26.29
CA LEU A 34 6.04 -12.64 25.19
C LEU A 34 6.20 -11.16 25.52
N ARG A 35 6.74 -10.41 24.57
CA ARG A 35 6.90 -8.96 24.69
C ARG A 35 6.44 -8.28 23.42
N LEU A 36 5.75 -7.17 23.62
CA LEU A 36 5.30 -6.29 22.57
C LEU A 36 5.96 -4.92 22.75
N SER A 37 6.42 -4.36 21.63
CA SER A 37 6.94 -2.99 21.57
C SER A 37 6.29 -2.27 20.40
N ALA A 38 5.67 -1.12 20.66
CA ALA A 38 5.07 -0.27 19.64
C ALA A 38 5.76 1.11 19.66
N ALA A 39 6.40 1.48 18.57
CA ALA A 39 6.97 2.82 18.39
C ALA A 39 5.94 3.74 17.73
N CYS A 40 5.74 4.91 18.32
CA CYS A 40 4.77 5.91 17.88
C CYS A 40 5.42 7.05 17.08
N SER A 41 4.60 7.79 16.36
CA SER A 41 5.01 8.93 15.51
C SER A 41 5.60 10.13 16.27
N ASP A 42 5.31 10.26 17.57
CA ASP A 42 5.93 11.25 18.44
C ASP A 42 7.30 10.82 18.98
N GLY A 43 7.78 9.63 18.61
CA GLY A 43 9.04 9.05 19.09
C GLY A 43 8.91 8.26 20.39
N SER A 44 7.72 8.20 21.00
CA SER A 44 7.51 7.38 22.20
C SER A 44 7.44 5.89 21.87
N ILE A 45 7.75 5.05 22.86
CA ILE A 45 7.73 3.58 22.76
C ILE A 45 6.81 3.04 23.86
N LEU A 46 5.85 2.21 23.46
CA LEU A 46 4.97 1.46 24.37
C LEU A 46 5.50 0.03 24.43
N GLU A 47 5.89 -0.42 25.62
CA GLU A 47 6.33 -1.80 25.85
C GLU A 47 5.39 -2.47 26.84
N SER A 48 4.97 -3.69 26.51
CA SER A 48 4.09 -4.48 27.37
C SER A 48 4.26 -5.97 27.13
N ASN A 49 3.93 -6.76 28.16
CA ASN A 49 3.81 -8.22 28.07
C ASN A 49 2.34 -8.66 27.98
N ASP A 50 1.40 -7.72 27.99
CA ASP A 50 -0.03 -7.96 27.83
C ASP A 50 -0.54 -7.28 26.55
N ILE A 51 -1.08 -8.07 25.63
CA ILE A 51 -1.68 -7.54 24.41
C ILE A 51 -2.85 -6.58 24.71
N ASN A 52 -3.56 -6.76 25.83
CA ASN A 52 -4.71 -5.91 26.17
C ASN A 52 -4.29 -4.47 26.40
N GLU A 53 -3.07 -4.21 26.91
CA GLU A 53 -2.55 -2.85 27.07
C GLU A 53 -2.36 -2.15 25.72
N LEU A 54 -1.88 -2.88 24.71
CA LEU A 54 -1.79 -2.35 23.34
C LEU A 54 -3.19 -2.14 22.74
N LEU A 55 -4.11 -3.07 22.94
CA LEU A 55 -5.46 -2.95 22.38
C LEU A 55 -6.28 -1.82 23.03
N ALA A 56 -6.00 -1.51 24.28
CA ALA A 56 -6.55 -0.37 24.99
C ALA A 56 -5.94 0.99 24.54
N TYR A 57 -4.83 0.96 23.78
CA TYR A 57 -4.22 2.17 23.27
C TYR A 57 -5.12 2.88 22.25
N GLU A 58 -5.47 4.13 22.53
CA GLU A 58 -6.36 4.90 21.66
C GLU A 58 -5.79 5.19 20.27
N ASN A 59 -4.46 5.20 20.09
CA ASN A 59 -3.81 5.42 18.79
C ASN A 59 -4.26 6.71 18.06
N PRO A 60 -4.15 7.90 18.69
CA PRO A 60 -4.64 9.15 18.09
C PRO A 60 -3.75 9.63 16.94
N ASN A 61 -4.28 10.51 16.08
CA ASN A 61 -3.61 11.01 14.86
C ASN A 61 -2.26 11.72 15.08
N TYR A 62 -2.02 12.30 16.26
CA TYR A 62 -0.74 12.95 16.59
C TYR A 62 0.26 11.99 17.24
N ARG A 63 -0.15 10.76 17.57
CA ARG A 63 0.65 9.74 18.26
C ARG A 63 0.34 8.34 17.75
N TYR A 64 0.17 8.20 16.45
CA TYR A 64 -0.19 6.90 15.86
C TYR A 64 1.02 5.95 15.83
N ILE A 65 0.75 4.65 15.89
CA ILE A 65 1.78 3.59 15.83
C ILE A 65 2.43 3.59 14.43
N LEU A 66 3.76 3.61 14.39
CA LEU A 66 4.57 3.53 13.16
C LEU A 66 5.18 2.14 12.97
N LYS A 67 5.56 1.50 14.07
CA LYS A 67 6.22 0.20 14.08
C LYS A 67 5.70 -0.60 15.25
N LEU A 68 5.48 -1.88 15.02
CA LEU A 68 5.09 -2.83 16.04
C LEU A 68 6.01 -4.04 15.97
N GLU A 69 6.55 -4.45 17.11
CA GLU A 69 7.42 -5.60 17.23
C GLU A 69 6.85 -6.55 18.28
N LEU A 70 6.61 -7.78 17.89
CA LEU A 70 6.35 -8.89 18.80
C LEU A 70 7.63 -9.71 18.91
N SER A 71 8.07 -9.95 20.13
CA SER A 71 9.19 -10.84 20.41
C SER A 71 8.75 -11.90 21.40
N ALA A 72 9.21 -13.13 21.19
CA ALA A 72 8.89 -14.24 22.07
C ALA A 72 10.12 -15.09 22.34
N ARG A 73 10.16 -15.69 23.53
CA ARG A 73 11.23 -16.58 23.96
C ARG A 73 10.67 -17.70 24.84
N SER A 74 11.17 -18.91 24.64
CA SER A 74 10.84 -20.09 25.46
C SER A 74 12.07 -20.59 26.21
N SER A 75 13.21 -20.61 25.52
CA SER A 75 14.51 -21.00 26.08
C SER A 75 15.63 -20.12 25.54
N LEU A 76 16.89 -20.40 25.92
CA LEU A 76 18.03 -19.63 25.42
C LEU A 76 18.16 -19.64 23.88
N ASP A 77 17.73 -20.75 23.28
CA ASP A 77 17.90 -21.11 21.87
C ASP A 77 16.60 -21.11 21.06
N GLU A 78 15.48 -20.73 21.69
CA GLU A 78 14.17 -20.59 21.02
C GLU A 78 13.71 -19.14 21.07
N ARG A 79 13.78 -18.47 19.92
CA ARG A 79 13.47 -17.04 19.78
C ARG A 79 12.57 -16.79 18.60
N PHE A 80 11.67 -15.85 18.77
CA PHE A 80 10.80 -15.35 17.72
C PHE A 80 10.85 -13.83 17.73
N ARG A 81 10.85 -13.23 16.54
CA ARG A 81 10.66 -11.80 16.35
C ARG A 81 9.85 -11.56 15.09
N LEU A 82 8.74 -10.83 15.24
CA LEU A 82 7.94 -10.31 14.14
C LEU A 82 7.92 -8.79 14.26
N SER A 83 8.45 -8.11 13.25
CA SER A 83 8.47 -6.66 13.18
C SER A 83 7.65 -6.18 12.00
N TYR A 84 6.65 -5.37 12.28
CA TYR A 84 5.86 -4.62 11.32
C TYR A 84 6.36 -3.19 11.26
N SER A 85 6.76 -2.72 10.08
CA SER A 85 7.30 -1.37 9.92
C SER A 85 7.09 -0.86 8.51
N ASN A 86 7.10 0.46 8.32
CA ASN A 86 7.14 1.07 6.99
C ASN A 86 8.58 1.37 6.53
N ASP A 87 9.57 0.61 7.01
CA ASP A 87 10.95 0.84 6.63
C ASP A 87 11.23 0.18 5.28
N SER A 88 11.60 1.01 4.29
CA SER A 88 12.05 0.58 2.96
C SER A 88 10.98 -0.17 2.12
N ASN A 89 11.32 -1.36 1.61
CA ASN A 89 10.47 -2.20 0.76
C ASN A 89 9.74 -3.32 1.49
N THR A 90 9.93 -3.43 2.81
CA THR A 90 9.46 -4.56 3.61
C THR A 90 8.49 -4.06 4.67
N THR A 91 7.27 -4.61 4.70
CA THR A 91 6.19 -4.26 5.62
C THR A 91 6.17 -5.13 6.87
N ALA A 92 6.62 -6.38 6.75
CA ALA A 92 6.86 -7.25 7.90
C ALA A 92 8.15 -8.08 7.73
N LYS A 93 8.88 -8.25 8.83
CA LYS A 93 10.05 -9.12 8.94
C LYS A 93 9.81 -10.11 10.06
N LEU A 94 9.95 -11.39 9.74
CA LEU A 94 9.76 -12.46 10.70
C LEU A 94 11.03 -13.30 10.80
N PHE A 95 11.43 -13.55 12.04
CA PHE A 95 12.63 -14.25 12.42
C PHE A 95 12.25 -15.34 13.43
N ILE A 96 12.62 -16.57 13.13
CA ILE A 96 12.44 -17.72 14.03
C ILE A 96 13.78 -18.40 14.19
N GLU A 97 14.12 -18.68 15.44
CA GLU A 97 15.27 -19.45 15.83
C GLU A 97 14.78 -20.60 16.72
N SER A 98 15.08 -21.83 16.33
CA SER A 98 14.65 -23.02 17.08
C SER A 98 15.59 -24.21 16.83
N GLN A 99 15.69 -25.09 17.81
CA GLN A 99 16.36 -26.39 17.65
C GLN A 99 15.44 -27.44 16.98
N LYS A 100 14.13 -27.18 16.91
CA LYS A 100 13.12 -28.12 16.42
C LYS A 100 12.62 -27.71 15.04
N ASN A 101 13.27 -28.25 14.01
CA ASN A 101 13.04 -27.83 12.62
C ASN A 101 11.57 -27.90 12.20
N LYS A 102 10.87 -29.01 12.48
CA LYS A 102 9.49 -29.22 12.03
C LYS A 102 8.51 -28.20 12.64
N GLU A 103 8.63 -27.96 13.95
CA GLU A 103 7.80 -26.98 14.67
C GLU A 103 8.07 -25.57 14.14
N ALA A 104 9.34 -25.21 13.90
CA ALA A 104 9.70 -23.92 13.32
C ALA A 104 9.14 -23.72 11.90
N PHE A 105 9.13 -24.76 11.06
CA PHE A 105 8.54 -24.72 9.71
C PHE A 105 7.00 -24.68 9.72
N HIS A 106 6.36 -25.26 10.73
CA HIS A 106 4.92 -25.14 10.92
C HIS A 106 4.55 -23.71 11.33
N LEU A 107 5.21 -23.20 12.37
CA LEU A 107 4.98 -21.87 12.92
C LEU A 107 5.21 -20.76 11.87
N ILE A 108 6.27 -20.86 11.07
CA ILE A 108 6.50 -19.90 9.98
C ILE A 108 5.35 -19.91 8.96
N SER A 109 4.82 -21.09 8.62
CA SER A 109 3.74 -21.21 7.65
C SER A 109 2.45 -20.60 8.17
N GLU A 110 2.09 -20.89 9.42
CA GLU A 110 0.91 -20.31 10.07
C GLU A 110 1.03 -18.79 10.22
N MET A 111 2.20 -18.30 10.62
CA MET A 111 2.45 -16.85 10.72
C MET A 111 2.36 -16.17 9.38
N LEU A 112 2.91 -16.76 8.31
CA LEU A 112 2.78 -16.20 6.98
C LEU A 112 1.32 -16.18 6.50
N ASN A 113 0.54 -17.21 6.82
CA ASN A 113 -0.90 -17.24 6.52
C ASN A 113 -1.63 -16.09 7.23
N LEU A 114 -1.41 -15.90 8.54
CA LEU A 114 -1.99 -14.78 9.30
C LEU A 114 -1.58 -13.41 8.73
N ILE A 115 -0.32 -13.25 8.34
CA ILE A 115 0.13 -12.00 7.70
C ILE A 115 -0.52 -11.80 6.32
N HIS A 116 -0.76 -12.88 5.56
CA HIS A 116 -1.42 -12.80 4.26
C HIS A 116 -2.91 -12.47 4.39
N GLU A 117 -3.57 -12.90 5.47
CA GLU A 117 -4.96 -12.51 5.78
C GLU A 117 -5.09 -11.01 6.07
N ALA A 118 -4.03 -10.39 6.62
CA ALA A 118 -3.96 -8.94 6.84
C ALA A 118 -3.70 -8.12 5.56
N ARG A 119 -3.59 -8.76 4.39
CA ARG A 119 -3.33 -8.09 3.11
C ARG A 119 -4.60 -7.41 2.58
N PRO A 120 -4.60 -6.07 2.42
CA PRO A 120 -5.75 -5.38 1.85
C PRO A 120 -5.80 -5.53 0.32
N MET A 121 -7.00 -5.38 -0.25
CA MET A 121 -7.22 -5.52 -1.70
C MET A 121 -6.40 -4.55 -2.56
N TRP A 122 -6.07 -3.35 -2.06
CA TRP A 122 -5.23 -2.37 -2.77
C TRP A 122 -3.73 -2.62 -2.64
N SER A 123 -3.30 -3.70 -2.00
CA SER A 123 -1.88 -4.06 -1.91
C SER A 123 -1.12 -4.05 -3.25
N PRO A 124 -1.70 -4.42 -4.41
CA PRO A 124 -1.01 -4.29 -5.69
C PRO A 124 -0.71 -2.84 -6.07
N ILE A 125 -1.61 -1.91 -5.71
CA ILE A 125 -1.54 -0.49 -6.06
C ILE A 125 -0.38 0.19 -5.33
N THR A 126 -0.09 -0.21 -4.09
CA THR A 126 1.00 0.38 -3.30
C THR A 126 2.40 0.10 -3.86
N ARG A 127 2.54 -0.84 -4.80
CA ARG A 127 3.82 -1.18 -5.45
C ARG A 127 4.15 -0.25 -6.61
N ILE A 128 3.15 0.45 -7.14
CA ILE A 128 3.28 1.29 -8.31
C ILE A 128 3.25 2.74 -7.84
N LYS A 129 4.29 3.53 -8.13
CA LYS A 129 4.26 4.97 -7.84
C LYS A 129 3.38 5.65 -8.89
N ALA A 130 2.37 6.39 -8.45
CA ALA A 130 1.44 7.06 -9.37
C ALA A 130 2.18 8.02 -10.32
N SER A 131 3.23 8.68 -9.84
CA SER A 131 4.13 9.49 -10.67
C SER A 131 4.75 8.72 -11.84
N THR A 132 5.31 7.53 -11.59
CA THR A 132 5.87 6.68 -12.64
C THR A 132 4.81 6.20 -13.63
N SER A 133 3.60 5.90 -13.15
CA SER A 133 2.48 5.52 -14.02
C SER A 133 2.01 6.67 -14.90
N LEU A 134 1.90 7.88 -14.35
CA LEU A 134 1.46 9.06 -15.10
C LEU A 134 2.43 9.40 -16.23
N ILE A 135 3.73 9.36 -15.96
CA ILE A 135 4.76 9.56 -16.99
C ILE A 135 4.63 8.49 -18.09
N GLY A 136 4.48 7.22 -17.71
CA GLY A 136 4.29 6.13 -18.67
C GLY A 136 3.04 6.29 -19.52
N ILE A 137 1.90 6.64 -18.91
CA ILE A 137 0.64 6.90 -19.62
C ILE A 137 0.80 8.09 -20.57
N GLY A 138 1.39 9.20 -20.12
CA GLY A 138 1.65 10.38 -20.95
C GLY A 138 2.53 10.06 -22.16
N MET A 139 3.59 9.25 -21.97
CA MET A 139 4.43 8.79 -23.07
C MET A 139 3.66 7.94 -24.09
N VAL A 140 2.83 7.00 -23.62
CA VAL A 140 2.01 6.16 -24.51
C VAL A 140 0.98 6.98 -25.27
N LEU A 141 0.28 7.91 -24.59
CA LEU A 141 -0.70 8.78 -25.23
C LEU A 141 -0.06 9.74 -26.25
N GLY A 142 1.11 10.32 -25.91
CA GLY A 142 1.86 11.17 -26.82
C GLY A 142 2.38 10.42 -28.05
N MET A 143 2.88 9.19 -27.86
CA MET A 143 3.32 8.34 -28.97
C MET A 143 2.13 7.91 -29.84
N TRP A 144 1.01 7.54 -29.24
CA TRP A 144 -0.22 7.21 -29.97
C TRP A 144 -0.72 8.39 -30.80
N SER A 145 -0.77 9.59 -30.22
CA SER A 145 -1.14 10.82 -30.93
C SER A 145 -0.21 11.10 -32.12
N SER A 146 1.10 10.93 -31.91
CA SER A 146 2.10 11.11 -32.97
C SER A 146 1.94 10.09 -34.11
N ILE A 147 1.68 8.83 -33.79
CA ILE A 147 1.43 7.77 -34.79
C ILE A 147 0.15 8.07 -35.58
N GLN A 148 -0.93 8.48 -34.92
CA GLN A 148 -2.17 8.87 -35.57
C GLN A 148 -1.96 10.05 -36.54
N HIS A 149 -1.11 11.00 -36.17
CA HIS A 149 -0.75 12.13 -37.04
C HIS A 149 0.07 11.72 -38.27
N LEU A 150 0.94 10.70 -38.14
CA LEU A 150 1.81 10.23 -39.23
C LEU A 150 1.09 9.28 -40.20
N ILE A 151 0.13 8.49 -39.73
CA ILE A 151 -0.48 7.39 -40.50
C ILE A 151 -1.93 7.67 -40.93
N GLY A 152 -2.67 8.51 -40.19
CA GLY A 152 -4.11 8.69 -40.41
C GLY A 152 -4.47 9.85 -41.36
N PRO A 153 -5.46 9.70 -42.25
CA PRO A 153 -6.08 10.80 -42.99
C PRO A 153 -7.07 11.58 -42.10
N PHE A 154 -6.71 11.83 -40.83
CA PHE A 154 -7.58 12.57 -39.93
C PHE A 154 -7.59 14.03 -40.36
N LYS A 155 -8.78 14.52 -40.75
CA LYS A 155 -9.06 15.95 -40.83
C LYS A 155 -8.67 16.55 -39.49
N GLN A 156 -7.60 17.33 -39.44
CA GLN A 156 -7.26 18.09 -38.25
C GLN A 156 -8.53 18.86 -37.84
N PRO A 157 -8.92 18.84 -36.56
CA PRO A 157 -9.96 19.74 -36.09
C PRO A 157 -9.62 21.15 -36.60
N GLU A 158 -10.56 21.87 -37.22
CA GLU A 158 -10.30 23.23 -37.73
C GLU A 158 -9.76 24.17 -36.64
N ALA A 159 -9.98 23.84 -35.37
CA ALA A 159 -9.40 24.54 -34.22
C ALA A 159 -7.86 24.40 -34.09
N LEU A 160 -7.27 23.32 -34.61
CA LEU A 160 -5.82 23.04 -34.52
C LEU A 160 -5.06 23.40 -35.81
N SER A 161 -5.74 23.61 -36.94
CA SER A 161 -5.11 23.89 -38.24
C SER A 161 -4.45 25.28 -38.30
N HIS A 162 -4.78 26.17 -37.37
CA HIS A 162 -4.18 27.51 -37.25
C HIS A 162 -2.93 27.56 -36.36
N LEU A 163 -2.61 26.48 -35.64
CA LEU A 163 -1.45 26.45 -34.75
C LEU A 163 -0.17 26.19 -35.54
N THR A 164 0.83 27.03 -35.31
CA THR A 164 2.17 26.80 -35.86
C THR A 164 2.86 25.66 -35.10
N GLY A 165 3.90 25.07 -35.68
CA GLY A 165 4.70 24.04 -34.99
C GLY A 165 5.33 24.53 -33.67
N ILE A 166 5.53 25.85 -33.53
CA ILE A 166 6.00 26.48 -32.30
C ILE A 166 4.91 26.49 -31.23
N ASP A 167 3.65 26.77 -31.60
CA ASP A 167 2.52 26.77 -30.66
C ASP A 167 2.27 25.35 -30.10
N LEU A 168 2.39 24.32 -30.94
CA LEU A 168 2.32 22.92 -30.51
C LEU A 168 3.43 22.58 -29.51
N LEU A 169 4.65 23.09 -29.73
CA LEU A 169 5.76 22.89 -28.80
C LEU A 169 5.50 23.60 -27.45
N TYR A 170 4.98 24.82 -27.46
CA TYR A 170 4.60 25.52 -26.22
C TYR A 170 3.50 24.79 -25.45
N LEU A 171 2.47 24.28 -26.15
CA LEU A 171 1.41 23.49 -25.54
C LEU A 171 1.96 22.21 -24.90
N GLY A 172 2.84 21.48 -25.60
CA GLY A 172 3.48 20.27 -25.06
C GLY A 172 4.36 20.55 -23.85
N VAL A 173 5.10 21.66 -23.84
CA VAL A 173 5.89 22.09 -22.67
C VAL A 173 4.98 22.46 -21.49
N LEU A 174 3.88 23.19 -21.74
CA LEU A 174 2.92 23.55 -20.71
C LEU A 174 2.27 22.30 -20.10
N GLU A 175 1.85 21.35 -20.93
CA GLU A 175 1.30 20.06 -20.49
C GLU A 175 2.31 19.29 -19.63
N ALA A 176 3.57 19.18 -20.08
CA ALA A 176 4.64 18.52 -19.32
C ALA A 176 4.88 19.19 -17.96
N LEU A 177 4.86 20.53 -17.90
CA LEU A 177 4.97 21.28 -16.64
C LEU A 177 3.79 21.01 -15.70
N VAL A 178 2.57 20.95 -16.23
CA VAL A 178 1.38 20.61 -15.43
C VAL A 178 1.50 19.20 -14.88
N PHE A 179 1.87 18.21 -15.69
CA PHE A 179 2.07 16.84 -15.20
C PHE A 179 3.17 16.75 -14.14
N PHE A 180 4.29 17.45 -14.36
CA PHE A 180 5.38 17.49 -13.39
C PHE A 180 4.95 18.12 -12.06
N ALA A 181 4.18 19.22 -12.10
CA ALA A 181 3.63 19.85 -10.91
C ALA A 181 2.64 18.94 -10.14
N LEU A 182 1.93 18.06 -10.86
CA LEU A 182 0.96 17.13 -10.29
C LEU A 182 1.58 15.84 -9.72
N VAL A 183 2.83 15.51 -10.06
CA VAL A 183 3.52 14.30 -9.58
C VAL A 183 3.53 14.21 -8.04
N TRP A 184 4.00 15.26 -7.38
CA TRP A 184 4.11 15.29 -5.92
C TRP A 184 2.76 15.17 -5.19
N PRO A 185 1.74 16.00 -5.50
CA PRO A 185 0.45 15.88 -4.81
C PRO A 185 -0.23 14.55 -5.08
N ILE A 186 -0.08 13.97 -6.27
CA ILE A 186 -0.65 12.66 -6.59
C ILE A 186 0.04 11.55 -5.79
N ASP A 187 1.37 11.52 -5.70
CA ASP A 187 2.09 10.53 -4.89
C ASP A 187 1.76 10.68 -3.39
N LYS A 188 1.62 11.91 -2.91
CA LYS A 188 1.20 12.19 -1.53
C LYS A 188 -0.23 11.73 -1.27
N PHE A 189 -1.15 12.00 -2.19
CA PHE A 189 -2.53 11.52 -2.10
C PHE A 189 -2.61 9.99 -2.17
N GLN A 190 -1.84 9.36 -3.07
CA GLN A 190 -1.77 7.92 -3.20
C GLN A 190 -1.25 7.26 -1.93
N SER A 191 -0.16 7.77 -1.34
CA SER A 191 0.41 7.21 -0.11
C SER A 191 -0.49 7.43 1.12
N TRP A 192 -1.27 8.51 1.15
CA TRP A 192 -2.30 8.71 2.17
C TRP A 192 -3.48 7.73 2.01
N LEU A 193 -3.95 7.55 0.79
CA LEU A 193 -5.11 6.71 0.45
C LEU A 193 -4.78 5.22 0.54
N PHE A 194 -3.60 4.83 0.07
CA PHE A 194 -3.10 3.46 -0.02
C PHE A 194 -1.78 3.32 0.76
N PRO A 195 -1.82 3.45 2.10
CA PRO A 195 -0.65 3.27 2.93
C PRO A 195 -0.13 1.83 2.82
N ARG A 196 1.20 1.66 2.86
CA ARG A 196 1.85 0.33 2.85
C ARG A 196 1.63 -0.43 4.15
N ILE A 197 1.56 0.27 5.27
CA ILE A 197 1.23 -0.32 6.56
C ILE A 197 0.25 0.59 7.30
N THR A 198 -0.74 0.01 7.94
CA THR A 198 -1.66 0.75 8.81
C THR A 198 -2.01 -0.13 10.00
N PHE A 199 -1.88 0.44 11.19
CA PHE A 199 -2.32 -0.17 12.44
C PHE A 199 -3.70 0.38 12.78
N ILE A 200 -4.71 -0.48 12.65
CA ILE A 200 -6.11 -0.16 12.84
C ILE A 200 -6.49 -0.61 14.25
N ILE A 201 -6.04 0.20 15.21
CA ILE A 201 -6.25 0.00 16.65
C ILE A 201 -6.80 1.31 17.20
N GLY A 202 -7.77 1.24 18.12
CA GLY A 202 -8.38 2.42 18.74
C GLY A 202 -9.02 3.37 17.73
N ARG A 203 -8.72 4.68 17.85
CA ARG A 203 -9.25 5.76 17.00
C ARG A 203 -8.79 5.69 15.55
N GLN A 204 -7.78 4.90 15.21
CA GLN A 204 -7.41 4.68 13.79
C GLN A 204 -8.46 3.86 13.01
N GLU A 205 -9.40 3.20 13.68
CA GLU A 205 -10.53 2.51 13.02
C GLU A 205 -11.43 3.51 12.28
N ASP A 206 -11.75 4.65 12.90
CA ASP A 206 -12.59 5.68 12.28
C ASP A 206 -11.89 6.32 11.05
N GLU A 207 -10.60 6.61 11.19
CA GLU A 207 -9.76 7.10 10.10
C GLU A 207 -9.67 6.09 8.95
N TRP A 208 -9.56 4.81 9.29
CA TRP A 208 -9.55 3.73 8.33
C TRP A 208 -10.86 3.65 7.54
N GLN A 209 -12.01 3.75 8.22
CA GLN A 209 -13.32 3.76 7.58
C GLN A 209 -13.50 4.98 6.66
N ASN A 210 -13.05 6.16 7.11
CA ASN A 210 -13.04 7.37 6.29
C ASN A 210 -12.19 7.19 5.03
N ARG A 211 -10.96 6.68 5.16
CA ARG A 211 -10.10 6.39 3.99
C ARG A 211 -10.73 5.35 3.07
N ASN A 212 -11.39 4.32 3.62
CA ASN A 212 -12.08 3.32 2.82
C ASN A 212 -13.23 3.93 1.99
N ARG A 213 -13.97 4.89 2.56
CA ARG A 213 -14.98 5.66 1.82
C ARG A 213 -14.35 6.44 0.67
N TYR A 214 -13.24 7.15 0.90
CA TYR A 214 -12.52 7.85 -0.17
C TYR A 214 -12.00 6.89 -1.24
N ARG A 215 -11.47 5.72 -0.87
CA ARG A 215 -11.05 4.68 -1.82
C ARG A 215 -12.22 4.27 -2.71
N SER A 216 -13.37 3.98 -2.10
CA SER A 216 -14.58 3.62 -2.84
C SER A 216 -15.01 4.72 -3.81
N ILE A 217 -15.00 5.98 -3.40
CA ILE A 217 -15.33 7.12 -4.27
C ILE A 217 -14.36 7.18 -5.46
N VAL A 218 -13.06 7.05 -5.22
CA VAL A 218 -12.04 7.06 -6.28
C VAL A 218 -12.25 5.89 -7.26
N PHE A 219 -12.47 4.67 -6.74
CA PHE A 219 -12.71 3.50 -7.59
C PHE A 219 -14.02 3.60 -8.39
N SER A 220 -15.11 4.04 -7.76
CA SER A 220 -16.40 4.22 -8.43
C SER A 220 -16.34 5.33 -9.47
N GLY A 221 -15.70 6.46 -9.16
CA GLY A 221 -15.48 7.55 -10.11
C GLY A 221 -14.65 7.10 -11.31
N PHE A 222 -13.58 6.34 -11.07
CA PHE A 222 -12.78 5.74 -12.13
C PHE A 222 -13.60 4.78 -12.99
N ALA A 223 -14.32 3.83 -12.39
CA ALA A 223 -15.16 2.88 -13.11
C ALA A 223 -16.24 3.57 -13.97
N LEU A 224 -16.90 4.59 -13.42
CA LEU A 224 -17.89 5.39 -14.15
C LEU A 224 -17.25 6.11 -15.34
N SER A 225 -16.07 6.71 -15.16
CA SER A 225 -15.36 7.39 -16.25
C SER A 225 -15.04 6.45 -17.43
N VAL A 226 -14.59 5.23 -17.13
CA VAL A 226 -14.32 4.19 -18.15
C VAL A 226 -15.61 3.78 -18.85
N ILE A 227 -16.68 3.49 -18.11
CA ILE A 227 -17.98 3.09 -18.68
C ILE A 227 -18.53 4.21 -19.58
N SER A 228 -18.54 5.46 -19.11
CA SER A 228 -18.98 6.62 -19.89
C SER A 228 -18.15 6.80 -21.15
N SER A 229 -16.83 6.60 -21.09
CA SER A 229 -15.95 6.69 -22.26
C SER A 229 -16.28 5.62 -23.30
N VAL A 230 -16.53 4.38 -22.88
CA VAL A 230 -16.88 3.27 -23.79
C VAL A 230 -18.26 3.48 -24.41
N ILE A 231 -19.25 3.89 -23.61
CA ILE A 231 -20.59 4.20 -24.13
C ILE A 231 -20.51 5.35 -25.14
N GLY A 232 -19.77 6.41 -24.79
CA GLY A 232 -19.56 7.56 -25.67
C GLY A 232 -18.92 7.16 -27.00
N SER A 233 -17.91 6.29 -26.99
CA SER A 233 -17.27 5.81 -28.23
C SER A 233 -18.22 4.98 -29.10
N VAL A 234 -19.00 4.08 -28.49
CA VAL A 234 -19.95 3.22 -29.23
C VAL A 234 -21.08 4.05 -29.83
N VAL A 235 -21.64 5.00 -29.08
CA VAL A 235 -22.72 5.88 -29.57
C VAL A 235 -22.20 6.77 -30.71
N TYR A 236 -20.98 7.30 -30.60
CA TYR A 236 -20.38 8.10 -31.66
C TYR A 236 -20.16 7.31 -32.96
N GLU A 237 -19.77 6.04 -32.86
CA GLU A 237 -19.61 5.15 -34.00
C GLU A 237 -20.94 4.76 -34.65
N HIS A 238 -22.03 4.68 -33.89
CA HIS A 238 -23.34 4.34 -34.44
C HIS A 238 -24.06 5.53 -35.11
N LEU A 239 -23.71 6.76 -34.74
CA LEU A 239 -24.33 7.98 -35.27
C LEU A 239 -23.65 8.54 -36.52
N ASN A 240 -22.44 8.10 -36.84
CA ASN A 240 -21.69 8.48 -38.04
C ASN A 240 -21.62 7.32 -39.04
#